data_AF-A0A1G8ZQ84-F1
#
_entry.id   AF-A0A1G8ZQ84-F1
#
_cell.length_a   1.000
_cell.length_b   1.000
_cell.length_c   1.000
_cell.angle_alpha   90.00
_cell.angle_beta   90.00
_cell.angle_gamma   90.00
#
_symmetry.space_group_name_H-M   'P 1'
#
loop_
_entity.id
_entity.type
_entity.pdbx_description
1 polymer ?
#
loop_
_entity_poly.entity_id
_entity_poly.type
_entity_poly.pdbx_seq_one_letter_code
_entity_poly.pdbx_strand_id
1 'polypeptide(L)'
;MNNEENFILFKKMFEETFYNPKFKTRKFHELDQDLEGLQDTIAGPFYSIYTNKNCDYVFEGDREVFKGIKSCEDYLNWCLDIIKDYKNMVNEIKACSEDEKEDKEVLLSKAIVMEKMSYLAFNIQNDILNE
;
A
#
# COMPACT_ATOMS: atom_id res chain seq x y z
N MET A 1 0.04 4.58 -20.31
CA MET A 1 -1.35 4.38 -19.92
C MET A 1 -1.96 5.74 -19.71
N ASN A 2 -3.19 5.96 -20.15
CA ASN A 2 -3.93 7.18 -19.79
C ASN A 2 -4.46 7.08 -18.35
N ASN A 3 -4.89 8.19 -17.77
CA ASN A 3 -5.38 8.27 -16.38
C ASN A 3 -6.51 7.26 -16.10
N GLU A 4 -7.40 7.02 -17.07
CA GLU A 4 -8.51 6.06 -16.94
C GLU A 4 -8.03 4.60 -16.84
N GLU A 5 -7.05 4.21 -17.66
CA GLU A 5 -6.43 2.89 -17.58
C GLU A 5 -5.70 2.68 -16.24
N ASN A 6 -5.00 3.71 -15.74
CA ASN A 6 -4.34 3.66 -14.44
C ASN A 6 -5.36 3.46 -13.32
N PHE A 7 -6.48 4.17 -13.37
CA PHE A 7 -7.54 4.08 -12.37
C PHE A 7 -8.24 2.71 -12.38
N ILE A 8 -8.56 2.16 -13.55
CA ILE A 8 -9.16 0.82 -13.67
C ILE A 8 -8.21 -0.24 -13.10
N LEU A 9 -6.92 -0.17 -13.43
CA LEU A 9 -5.93 -1.09 -12.88
C LEU A 9 -5.79 -0.93 -11.36
N PHE A 10 -5.75 0.31 -10.86
CA PHE A 10 -5.69 0.58 -9.43
C PHE A 10 -6.86 -0.06 -8.69
N LYS A 11 -8.10 0.10 -9.20
CA LYS A 11 -9.30 -0.50 -8.58
C LYS A 11 -9.21 -2.01 -8.47
N LYS A 12 -8.82 -2.67 -9.57
CA LYS A 12 -8.65 -4.12 -9.59
C LYS A 12 -7.61 -4.58 -8.55
N MET A 13 -6.47 -3.90 -8.48
CA MET A 13 -5.42 -4.23 -7.52
C MET A 13 -5.85 -3.97 -6.08
N PHE A 14 -6.60 -2.90 -5.82
CA PHE A 14 -7.14 -2.61 -4.49
C PHE A 14 -8.04 -3.76 -4.00
N GLU A 15 -8.99 -4.21 -4.83
CA GLU A 15 -9.91 -5.29 -4.50
C GLU A 15 -9.19 -6.63 -4.23
N GLU A 16 -8.10 -6.90 -4.96
CA GLU A 16 -7.29 -8.11 -4.80
C GLU A 16 -6.35 -8.07 -3.58
N THR A 17 -5.81 -6.90 -3.22
CA THR A 17 -4.77 -6.75 -2.18
C THR A 17 -5.31 -6.78 -0.76
N PHE A 18 -6.49 -6.18 -0.57
CA PHE A 18 -7.12 -6.08 0.75
C PHE A 18 -8.03 -7.28 1.05
N TYR A 19 -7.95 -8.36 0.27
CA TYR A 19 -8.50 -9.66 0.64
C TYR A 19 -7.62 -10.29 1.73
N ASN A 20 -8.20 -10.63 2.89
CA ASN A 20 -7.45 -11.22 4.00
C ASN A 20 -6.86 -12.59 3.61
N PRO A 21 -5.53 -12.74 3.54
CA PRO A 21 -4.91 -14.02 3.24
C PRO A 21 -5.17 -15.03 4.36
N LYS A 22 -5.32 -16.30 3.98
CA LYS A 22 -5.36 -17.41 4.94
C LYS A 22 -3.94 -17.90 5.19
N PHE A 23 -3.35 -17.51 6.31
CA PHE A 23 -2.05 -18.04 6.74
C PHE A 23 -2.19 -19.47 7.24
N LYS A 24 -1.18 -20.28 6.90
CA LYS A 24 -1.09 -21.68 7.35
C LYS A 24 -0.54 -21.77 8.78
N THR A 25 0.25 -20.79 9.18
CA THR A 25 0.95 -20.79 10.46
C THR A 25 0.53 -19.62 11.35
N ARG A 26 0.48 -19.88 12.66
CA ARG A 26 0.16 -18.85 13.66
C ARG A 26 1.17 -17.69 13.65
N LYS A 27 2.45 -18.02 13.45
CA LYS A 27 3.55 -17.04 13.46
C LYS A 27 3.38 -15.94 12.42
N PHE A 28 2.99 -16.29 11.20
CA PHE A 28 2.77 -15.30 10.14
C PHE A 28 1.40 -14.63 10.23
N HIS A 29 0.41 -15.28 10.86
CA HIS A 29 -0.83 -14.63 11.24
C HIS A 29 -0.62 -13.52 12.28
N GLU A 30 0.18 -13.78 13.32
CA GLU A 30 0.56 -12.77 14.32
C GLU A 30 1.37 -11.63 13.68
N LEU A 31 2.31 -11.96 12.78
CA LEU A 31 3.03 -10.94 12.02
C LEU A 31 2.10 -10.06 11.17
N ASP A 32 1.07 -10.61 10.51
CA ASP A 32 0.12 -9.80 9.74
C ASP A 32 -0.66 -8.82 10.64
N GLN A 33 -1.00 -9.24 11.86
CA GLN A 33 -1.61 -8.35 12.87
C GLN A 33 -0.66 -7.23 13.28
N ASP A 34 0.63 -7.54 13.51
CA ASP A 34 1.63 -6.53 13.84
C ASP A 34 1.86 -5.52 12.69
N LEU A 35 1.60 -5.92 11.45
CA LEU A 35 1.72 -5.09 10.25
C LEU A 35 0.47 -4.24 9.96
N GLU A 36 -0.66 -4.48 10.63
CA GLU A 36 -1.95 -3.82 10.38
C GLU A 36 -1.83 -2.30 10.43
N GLY A 37 -1.08 -1.76 11.41
CA GLY A 37 -0.87 -0.31 11.53
C GLY A 37 -0.19 0.34 10.31
N LEU A 38 0.76 -0.36 9.67
CA LEU A 38 1.39 0.13 8.45
C LEU A 38 0.44 0.05 7.25
N GLN A 39 -0.32 -1.05 7.15
CA GLN A 39 -1.32 -1.25 6.10
C GLN A 39 -2.43 -0.19 6.19
N ASP A 40 -2.95 0.05 7.38
CA ASP A 40 -4.02 1.03 7.65
C ASP A 40 -3.60 2.46 7.32
N THR A 41 -2.32 2.79 7.56
CA THR A 41 -1.78 4.11 7.28
C THR A 41 -1.93 4.47 5.79
N ILE A 42 -1.66 3.53 4.88
CA ILE A 42 -1.81 3.76 3.43
C ILE A 42 -3.21 3.41 2.90
N ALA A 43 -3.99 2.63 3.65
CA ALA A 43 -5.33 2.21 3.23
C ALA A 43 -6.29 3.39 3.02
N GLY A 44 -6.20 4.42 3.86
CA GLY A 44 -7.03 5.63 3.74
C GLY A 44 -6.84 6.35 2.39
N PRO A 45 -5.61 6.75 2.03
CA PRO A 45 -5.34 7.36 0.72
C PRO A 45 -5.74 6.46 -0.45
N PHE A 46 -5.43 5.16 -0.38
CA PHE A 46 -5.79 4.21 -1.43
C PHE A 46 -7.30 4.04 -1.58
N TYR A 47 -8.04 4.00 -0.48
CA TYR A 47 -9.49 3.91 -0.50
C TYR A 47 -10.12 5.19 -1.09
N SER A 48 -9.60 6.36 -0.76
CA SER A 48 -10.06 7.62 -1.36
C SER A 48 -9.88 7.62 -2.88
N ILE A 49 -8.74 7.15 -3.38
CA ILE A 49 -8.53 6.99 -4.82
C ILE A 49 -9.53 5.99 -5.37
N TYR A 50 -9.69 4.82 -4.74
CA TYR A 50 -10.65 3.80 -5.17
C TYR A 50 -12.07 4.35 -5.31
N THR A 51 -12.56 5.16 -4.36
CA THR A 51 -13.92 5.69 -4.37
C THR A 51 -14.08 6.94 -5.24
N ASN A 52 -13.12 7.86 -5.19
CA ASN A 52 -13.26 9.23 -5.70
C ASN A 52 -12.30 9.57 -6.83
N LYS A 53 -11.40 8.66 -7.21
CA LYS A 53 -10.28 8.89 -8.15
C LYS A 53 -9.28 9.97 -7.67
N ASN A 54 -9.39 10.44 -6.42
CA ASN A 54 -8.49 11.44 -5.85
C ASN A 54 -8.14 11.13 -4.39
N CYS A 55 -7.05 11.73 -3.91
CA CYS A 55 -6.69 11.76 -2.49
C CYS A 55 -6.12 13.12 -2.08
N ASP A 56 -6.61 14.22 -2.64
CA ASP A 56 -6.01 15.56 -2.48
C ASP A 56 -5.86 16.00 -1.02
N TYR A 57 -6.70 15.47 -0.13
CA TYR A 57 -6.63 15.71 1.32
C TYR A 57 -5.27 15.33 1.94
N VAL A 58 -4.47 14.47 1.29
CA VAL A 58 -3.10 14.16 1.75
C VAL A 58 -2.15 15.34 1.57
N PHE A 59 -2.43 16.26 0.63
CA PHE A 59 -1.61 17.44 0.36
C PHE A 59 -2.04 18.66 1.18
N GLU A 60 -3.24 18.64 1.76
CA GLU A 60 -3.75 19.73 2.61
C GLU A 60 -2.95 19.87 3.91
N GLY A 61 -2.28 18.80 4.36
CA GLY A 61 -1.40 18.83 5.53
C GLY A 61 -2.11 18.97 6.88
N ASP A 62 -3.44 18.89 6.90
CA ASP A 62 -4.28 19.06 8.10
C ASP A 62 -4.13 17.92 9.12
N ARG A 63 -3.65 16.75 8.68
CA ARG A 63 -3.37 15.60 9.55
C ARG A 63 -1.87 15.49 9.79
N GLU A 64 -1.48 15.26 11.04
CA GLU A 64 -0.06 15.11 11.42
C GLU A 64 0.68 14.06 10.59
N VAL A 65 0.01 12.96 10.20
CA VAL A 65 0.58 11.90 9.36
C VAL A 65 0.95 12.35 7.94
N PHE A 66 0.37 13.45 7.44
CA PHE A 66 0.57 13.97 6.09
C PHE A 66 1.30 15.32 6.04
N LYS A 67 1.73 15.86 7.19
CA LYS A 67 2.29 17.21 7.32
C LYS A 67 3.52 17.48 6.42
N GLY A 68 4.23 16.43 6.02
CA GLY A 68 5.39 16.48 5.13
C GLY A 68 5.08 16.31 3.64
N ILE A 69 3.84 16.01 3.27
CA ILE A 69 3.45 15.66 1.90
C ILE A 69 2.95 16.91 1.19
N LYS A 70 3.74 17.46 0.26
CA LYS A 70 3.41 18.72 -0.46
C LYS A 70 3.34 18.56 -1.97
N SER A 71 3.63 17.37 -2.47
CA SER A 71 3.67 17.04 -3.89
C SER A 71 3.30 15.57 -4.11
N CYS A 72 2.97 15.22 -5.35
CA CYS A 72 2.75 13.83 -5.74
C CYS A 72 4.02 12.99 -5.46
N GLU A 73 5.21 13.54 -5.70
CA GLU A 73 6.48 12.90 -5.39
C GLU A 73 6.65 12.66 -3.89
N ASP A 74 6.30 13.62 -3.04
CA ASP A 74 6.34 13.44 -1.58
C ASP A 74 5.38 12.33 -1.14
N TYR A 75 4.19 12.28 -1.73
CA TYR A 75 3.20 11.24 -1.44
C TYR A 75 3.69 9.85 -1.87
N LEU A 76 4.28 9.75 -3.06
CA LEU A 76 4.86 8.50 -3.53
C LEU A 76 5.98 8.03 -2.59
N ASN A 77 6.91 8.91 -2.23
CA ASN A 77 8.01 8.58 -1.32
C ASN A 77 7.48 8.14 0.06
N TRP A 78 6.48 8.85 0.59
CA TRP A 78 5.84 8.49 1.85
C TRP A 78 5.21 7.09 1.81
N CYS A 79 4.49 6.74 0.74
CA CYS A 79 3.96 5.39 0.56
C CYS A 79 5.09 4.34 0.48
N LEU A 80 6.15 4.62 -0.29
CA LEU A 80 7.27 3.70 -0.47
C LEU A 80 8.05 3.47 0.83
N ASP A 81 8.20 4.49 1.68
CA ASP A 81 8.84 4.36 2.99
C ASP A 81 8.03 3.43 3.92
N ILE A 82 6.70 3.58 3.96
CA ILE A 82 5.83 2.67 4.74
C ILE A 82 5.94 1.22 4.23
N ILE A 83 5.93 1.04 2.92
CA ILE A 83 6.06 -0.29 2.29
C ILE A 83 7.45 -0.89 2.52
N LYS A 84 8.49 -0.05 2.58
CA LYS A 84 9.84 -0.48 2.94
C LYS A 84 9.89 -0.98 4.38
N ASP A 85 9.31 -0.25 5.32
CA ASP A 85 9.23 -0.67 6.73
C ASP A 85 8.44 -1.98 6.87
N TYR A 86 7.33 -2.10 6.16
CA TYR A 86 6.57 -3.35 6.05
C TYR A 86 7.45 -4.51 5.58
N LYS A 87 8.19 -4.34 4.47
CA LYS A 87 9.08 -5.38 3.93
C LYS A 87 10.21 -5.72 4.89
N ASN A 88 10.73 -4.74 5.62
CA ASN A 88 11.79 -4.97 6.61
C ASN A 88 11.27 -5.88 7.74
N MET A 89 10.12 -5.55 8.33
CA MET A 89 9.50 -6.37 9.38
C MET A 89 9.22 -7.81 8.91
N VAL A 90 8.71 -7.99 7.69
CA VAL A 90 8.49 -9.33 7.12
C VAL A 90 9.82 -10.08 6.93
N ASN A 91 10.88 -9.37 6.54
CA ASN A 91 12.18 -9.98 6.29
C ASN A 91 12.93 -10.38 7.57
N GLU A 92 12.75 -9.64 8.66
CA GLU A 92 13.33 -9.94 9.98
C GLU A 92 12.82 -11.27 10.55
N ILE A 93 11.58 -11.64 10.23
CA ILE A 93 11.04 -12.95 10.64
C ILE A 93 11.63 -14.06 9.76
N LYS A 94 12.38 -14.96 10.41
CA LYS A 94 12.95 -16.16 9.78
C LYS A 94 11.86 -17.22 9.55
N ALA A 95 11.66 -17.64 8.31
CA ALA A 95 10.82 -18.81 7.97
C ALA A 95 11.63 -20.11 8.08
N CYS A 96 11.11 -21.11 8.80
CA CYS A 96 11.81 -22.36 9.12
C CYS A 96 11.18 -23.60 8.46
N SER A 97 9.89 -23.57 8.13
CA SER A 97 9.18 -24.64 7.41
C SER A 97 8.75 -24.18 6.02
N GLU A 98 8.29 -25.11 5.17
CA GLU A 98 7.76 -24.74 3.86
C GLU A 98 6.49 -23.89 3.97
N ASP A 99 5.58 -24.25 4.88
CA ASP A 99 4.38 -23.45 5.15
C ASP A 99 4.72 -22.02 5.62
N GLU A 100 5.76 -21.85 6.44
CA GLU A 100 6.23 -20.52 6.86
C GLU A 100 6.85 -19.72 5.70
N LYS A 101 7.49 -20.38 4.73
CA LYS A 101 8.02 -19.70 3.54
C LYS A 101 6.88 -19.22 2.65
N GLU A 102 5.88 -20.06 2.42
CA GLU A 102 4.70 -19.69 1.64
C GLU A 102 3.94 -18.54 2.31
N ASP A 103 3.73 -18.59 3.63
CA ASP A 103 3.11 -17.49 4.38
C ASP A 103 3.92 -16.19 4.26
N LYS A 104 5.26 -16.27 4.31
CA LYS A 104 6.15 -15.11 4.10
C LYS A 104 6.00 -14.53 2.69
N GLU A 105 5.94 -15.38 1.67
CA GLU A 105 5.75 -14.97 0.29
C GLU A 105 4.42 -14.27 0.06
N VAL A 106 3.35 -14.69 0.77
CA VAL A 106 2.06 -14.00 0.74
C VAL A 106 2.19 -12.56 1.25
N LEU A 107 2.84 -12.34 2.40
CA LEU A 107 3.05 -11.00 2.93
C LEU A 107 3.92 -10.14 2.00
N LEU A 108 5.00 -10.69 1.45
CA LEU A 108 5.87 -9.97 0.51
C LEU A 108 5.14 -9.64 -0.80
N SER A 109 4.28 -10.54 -1.28
CA SER A 109 3.45 -10.29 -2.47
C SER A 109 2.49 -9.14 -2.23
N LYS A 110 1.86 -9.06 -1.05
CA LYS A 110 1.03 -7.91 -0.67
C LYS A 110 1.81 -6.60 -0.74
N ALA A 111 3.05 -6.57 -0.23
CA ALA A 111 3.92 -5.39 -0.31
C ALA A 111 4.25 -4.97 -1.74
N ILE A 112 4.50 -5.93 -2.64
CA ILE A 112 4.75 -5.66 -4.07
C ILE A 112 3.51 -5.03 -4.73
N VAL A 113 2.32 -5.49 -4.36
CA VAL A 113 1.09 -4.92 -4.91
C VAL A 113 0.84 -3.51 -4.38
N MET A 114 1.02 -3.26 -3.07
CA MET A 114 0.94 -1.92 -2.49
C MET A 114 1.94 -0.94 -3.13
N GLU A 115 3.15 -1.40 -3.47
CA GLU A 115 4.15 -0.60 -4.17
C GLU A 115 3.67 -0.18 -5.56
N LYS A 116 3.18 -1.13 -6.36
CA LYS A 116 2.61 -0.83 -7.68
C LYS A 116 1.42 0.11 -7.60
N MET A 117 0.55 -0.08 -6.61
CA MET A 117 -0.57 0.81 -6.35
C MET A 117 -0.12 2.23 -6.00
N SER A 118 1.00 2.38 -5.28
CA SER A 118 1.58 3.70 -4.97
C SER A 118 1.99 4.46 -6.23
N TYR A 119 2.62 3.77 -7.20
CA TYR A 119 2.95 4.37 -8.49
C TYR A 119 1.72 4.71 -9.33
N LEU A 120 0.69 3.85 -9.31
CA LEU A 120 -0.57 4.15 -9.99
C LEU A 120 -1.27 5.35 -9.36
N ALA A 121 -1.29 5.42 -8.02
CA ALA A 121 -1.82 6.55 -7.28
C ALA A 121 -1.11 7.85 -7.63
N PHE A 122 0.23 7.84 -7.68
CA PHE A 122 1.04 8.97 -8.15
C PHE A 122 0.61 9.44 -9.54
N ASN A 123 0.51 8.53 -10.51
CA ASN A 123 0.12 8.89 -11.88
C ASN A 123 -1.29 9.50 -11.93
N ILE A 124 -2.26 8.90 -11.21
CA ILE A 124 -3.64 9.39 -11.16
C ILE A 124 -3.70 10.80 -10.58
N GLN A 125 -3.03 11.05 -9.45
CA GLN A 125 -3.04 12.37 -8.82
C GLN A 125 -2.28 13.42 -9.63
N ASN A 126 -1.12 13.04 -10.19
CA ASN A 126 -0.32 13.95 -10.99
C ASN A 126 -1.07 14.39 -12.25
N ASP A 127 -1.79 13.49 -12.92
CA ASP A 127 -2.61 13.87 -14.07
C ASP A 127 -3.74 14.84 -13.64
N ILE A 128 -4.42 14.60 -12.53
CA ILE A 128 -5.50 15.47 -12.01
C ILE A 128 -5.00 16.88 -11.67
N LEU A 129 -3.82 17.00 -11.06
CA LEU A 129 -3.28 18.31 -10.66
C LEU A 129 -2.73 19.13 -11.83
N ASN A 130 -2.52 18.52 -13.00
CA ASN A 130 -1.97 19.16 -14.20
C ASN A 130 -3.01 19.35 -15.33
N GLU A 131 -4.27 18.93 -15.12
CA GLU A 131 -5.43 19.19 -15.99
C GLU A 131 -6.11 20.54 -15.65
#